data_AF-A0A2V8RK57-F1
#
_entry.id   AF-A0A2V8RK57-F1
#
_cell.length_a   1.000
_cell.length_b   1.000
_cell.length_c   1.000
_cell.angle_alpha   90.00
_cell.angle_beta   90.00
_cell.angle_gamma   90.00
#
_symmetry.space_group_name_H-M   'P 1'
#
loop_
_entity.id
_entity.type
_entity.pdbx_description
1 polymer ?
#
loop_
_entity_poly.entity_id
_entity_poly.type
_entity_poly.pdbx_seq_one_letter_code
_entity_poly.pdbx_strand_id
1 'polypeptide(L)'
;MRLCGSILLLALTIGAQTKDFTRYVNPFIGTGGHGHTFPGATLPFGMVQLSPDTRTDNWDGSSGYHYTDDIIYGFSHTHLSGTGIPDGCDILFMPAALSPVVELHKSG
;
A
#
# COMPACT_ATOMS: atom_id res chain seq x y z
N MET A 1 -9.70 -27.95 46.56
CA MET A 1 -9.20 -28.62 45.33
C MET A 1 -9.81 -28.10 44.02
N ARG A 2 -10.85 -27.24 44.02
CA ARG A 2 -11.50 -26.77 42.77
C ARG A 2 -10.93 -25.47 42.17
N LEU A 3 -10.10 -24.72 42.90
CA LEU A 3 -9.61 -23.39 42.47
C LEU A 3 -8.31 -23.44 41.64
N CYS A 4 -7.44 -24.44 41.84
CA CYS A 4 -6.19 -24.57 41.08
C CYS A 4 -6.39 -25.03 39.62
N GLY A 5 -7.45 -25.82 39.34
CA GLY A 5 -7.74 -26.30 37.99
C GLY A 5 -8.17 -25.18 37.04
N SER A 6 -8.87 -24.17 37.55
CA SER A 6 -9.36 -23.02 36.77
C SER A 6 -8.23 -22.07 36.34
N ILE A 7 -7.19 -21.92 37.16
CA ILE A 7 -6.02 -21.08 36.87
C ILE A 7 -5.13 -21.74 35.80
N LEU A 8 -5.02 -23.07 35.82
CA LEU A 8 -4.23 -23.83 34.86
C LEU A 8 -4.87 -23.84 33.45
N LEU A 9 -6.21 -23.84 33.38
CA LEU A 9 -6.94 -23.79 32.11
C LEU A 9 -6.86 -22.40 31.44
N LEU A 10 -6.78 -21.33 32.23
CA LEU A 10 -6.61 -19.96 31.75
C LEU A 10 -5.17 -19.68 31.26
N ALA A 11 -4.17 -20.36 31.81
CA ALA A 11 -2.78 -20.25 31.34
C ALA A 11 -2.55 -20.94 29.99
N LEU A 12 -3.29 -22.01 29.69
CA LEU A 12 -3.15 -22.78 28.45
C LEU A 12 -3.70 -22.04 27.22
N THR A 13 -4.67 -21.15 27.40
CA THR A 13 -5.25 -20.35 26.31
C THR A 13 -4.40 -19.16 25.89
N ILE A 14 -3.41 -18.75 26.71
CA ILE A 14 -2.51 -17.62 26.43
C ILE A 14 -1.41 -18.00 25.41
N GLY A 15 -1.18 -19.29 25.16
CA GLY A 15 -0.05 -19.79 24.35
C GLY A 15 -0.33 -20.14 22.87
N ALA A 16 -1.55 -19.97 22.37
CA ALA A 16 -1.86 -20.27 20.97
C ALA A 16 -1.36 -19.12 20.06
N GLN A 17 -0.07 -19.11 19.75
CA GLN A 17 0.51 -18.24 18.73
C GLN A 17 -0.02 -18.65 17.35
N THR A 18 -0.89 -17.81 16.76
CA THR A 18 -1.24 -17.91 15.34
C THR A 18 0.02 -17.67 14.51
N LYS A 19 0.28 -18.55 13.54
CA LYS A 19 1.40 -18.39 12.61
C LYS A 19 1.13 -17.20 11.70
N ASP A 20 1.91 -16.14 11.86
CA ASP A 20 1.84 -14.96 11.00
C ASP A 20 2.65 -15.19 9.72
N PHE A 21 1.95 -15.35 8.59
CA PHE A 21 2.56 -15.46 7.26
C PHE A 21 2.80 -14.11 6.58
N THR A 22 2.20 -13.02 7.07
CA THR A 22 2.31 -11.70 6.43
C THR A 22 3.74 -11.17 6.45
N ARG A 23 4.53 -11.60 7.45
CA ARG A 23 5.97 -11.33 7.57
C ARG A 23 6.84 -11.77 6.38
N TYR A 24 6.34 -12.65 5.51
CA TYR A 24 7.06 -13.10 4.31
C TYR A 24 6.78 -12.22 3.09
N VAL A 25 5.78 -11.34 3.17
CA VAL A 25 5.40 -10.46 2.06
C VAL A 25 6.24 -9.20 2.09
N ASN A 26 6.86 -8.87 0.97
CA ASN A 26 7.51 -7.58 0.74
C ASN A 26 6.80 -6.86 -0.42
N PRO A 27 5.93 -5.85 -0.14
CA PRO A 27 5.19 -5.11 -1.16
C PRO A 27 6.09 -4.34 -2.15
N PHE A 28 7.36 -4.12 -1.83
CA PHE A 28 8.28 -3.40 -2.73
C PHE A 28 8.83 -4.27 -3.86
N ILE A 29 8.67 -5.60 -3.81
CA ILE A 29 9.07 -6.47 -4.91
C ILE A 29 8.20 -6.18 -6.13
N GLY A 30 8.83 -5.82 -7.25
CA GLY A 30 8.14 -5.46 -8.50
C GLY A 30 7.80 -3.97 -8.65
N THR A 31 8.08 -3.15 -7.64
CA THR A 31 7.79 -1.71 -7.66
C THR A 31 8.82 -0.86 -8.41
N GLY A 32 9.93 -1.46 -8.85
CA GLY A 32 10.96 -0.80 -9.65
C GLY A 32 11.30 -1.60 -10.90
N GLY A 33 11.96 -0.96 -11.86
CA GLY A 33 12.05 -1.52 -13.21
C GLY A 33 10.64 -1.75 -13.78
N HIS A 34 10.46 -2.77 -14.61
CA HIS A 34 9.23 -2.96 -15.38
C HIS A 34 8.21 -3.90 -14.73
N GLY A 35 8.20 -4.00 -13.39
CA GLY A 35 7.27 -4.88 -12.67
C GLY A 35 5.89 -4.26 -12.49
N HIS A 36 5.85 -2.94 -12.28
CA HIS A 36 4.64 -2.12 -12.10
C HIS A 36 3.69 -2.64 -11.02
N THR A 37 4.23 -3.08 -9.88
CA THR A 37 3.42 -3.31 -8.67
C THR A 37 3.39 -2.04 -7.83
N PHE A 38 2.41 -1.95 -6.92
CA PHE A 38 2.31 -0.84 -5.97
C PHE A 38 2.52 -1.35 -4.53
N PRO A 39 3.17 -0.58 -3.65
CA PRO A 39 3.45 -0.99 -2.26
C PRO A 39 2.30 -0.68 -1.28
N GLY A 40 1.23 -0.05 -1.76
CA GLY A 40 0.09 0.41 -0.99
C GLY A 40 -0.72 -0.67 -0.28
N ALA A 41 -1.52 -0.24 0.70
CA ALA A 41 -2.37 -1.11 1.48
C ALA A 41 -3.61 -1.54 0.69
N THR A 42 -3.89 -2.84 0.70
CA THR A 42 -5.13 -3.41 0.17
C THR A 42 -5.47 -4.73 0.86
N LEU A 43 -6.73 -5.15 0.73
CA LEU A 43 -7.18 -6.48 1.14
C LEU A 43 -7.10 -7.43 -0.07
N PRO A 44 -7.07 -8.76 0.14
CA PRO A 44 -7.19 -9.72 -0.96
C PRO A 44 -8.46 -9.43 -1.78
N PHE A 45 -8.28 -9.13 -3.07
CA PHE A 45 -9.37 -8.75 -4.00
C PHE A 45 -10.18 -7.52 -3.55
N GLY A 46 -9.57 -6.63 -2.75
CA GLY A 46 -10.19 -5.40 -2.30
C GLY A 46 -10.41 -4.41 -3.44
N MET A 47 -11.52 -3.65 -3.38
CA MET A 47 -11.81 -2.60 -4.36
C MET A 47 -10.92 -1.36 -4.21
N VAL A 48 -10.33 -1.16 -3.04
CA VAL A 48 -9.48 0.00 -2.72
C VAL A 48 -8.03 -0.46 -2.63
N GLN A 49 -7.16 0.26 -3.32
CA GLN A 49 -5.72 0.10 -3.29
C GLN A 49 -5.13 1.46 -2.88
N LEU A 50 -4.99 1.71 -1.57
CA LEU A 50 -4.46 2.98 -1.08
C LEU A 50 -2.93 2.96 -1.17
N SER A 51 -2.35 3.69 -2.13
CA SER A 51 -0.92 3.66 -2.42
C SER A 51 -0.36 5.06 -2.67
N PRO A 52 0.94 5.30 -2.41
CA PRO A 52 1.63 6.51 -2.85
C PRO A 52 1.79 6.56 -4.37
N ASP A 53 1.67 7.76 -4.93
CA ASP A 53 1.95 8.06 -6.34
C ASP A 53 3.26 8.84 -6.46
N THR A 54 4.17 8.37 -7.31
CA THR A 54 5.47 9.00 -7.61
C THR A 54 5.68 9.26 -9.10
N ARG A 55 4.94 8.56 -9.97
CA ARG A 55 5.10 8.64 -11.43
C ARG A 55 3.78 8.47 -12.16
N THR A 56 3.40 9.46 -12.96
CA THR A 56 2.13 9.48 -13.70
C THR A 56 2.29 9.91 -15.15
N ASP A 57 3.51 10.14 -15.60
CA ASP A 57 3.84 10.78 -16.88
C ASP A 57 4.20 9.79 -18.00
N ASN A 58 4.40 8.51 -17.68
CA ASN A 58 4.80 7.48 -18.65
C ASN A 58 4.33 6.06 -18.25
N TRP A 59 4.57 5.10 -19.15
CA TRP A 59 4.16 3.69 -18.98
C TRP A 59 4.91 2.95 -17.87
N ASP A 60 6.10 3.40 -17.49
CA ASP A 60 6.90 2.82 -16.42
C ASP A 60 6.31 3.17 -15.03
N GLY A 61 5.39 4.16 -14.99
CA GLY A 61 4.53 4.49 -13.85
C GLY A 61 3.14 3.85 -13.91
N SER A 62 2.96 2.72 -14.59
CA SER A 62 1.62 2.13 -14.83
C SER A 62 0.81 1.85 -13.55
N SER A 63 1.48 1.66 -12.41
CA SER A 63 0.90 1.43 -11.09
C SER A 63 0.93 2.64 -10.16
N GLY A 64 1.23 3.85 -10.66
CA GLY A 64 1.34 5.09 -9.87
C GLY A 64 2.65 5.24 -9.10
N TYR A 65 3.28 4.13 -8.66
CA TYR A 65 4.52 4.12 -7.88
C TYR A 65 5.71 3.53 -8.67
N HIS A 66 6.89 4.15 -8.55
CA HIS A 66 8.15 3.59 -9.02
C HIS A 66 9.27 3.77 -7.97
N TYR A 67 9.95 2.68 -7.59
CA TYR A 67 10.87 2.61 -6.43
C TYR A 67 12.07 3.58 -6.49
N THR A 68 12.48 4.00 -7.69
CA THR A 68 13.62 4.92 -7.87
C THR A 68 13.25 6.39 -7.70
N ASP A 69 11.98 6.72 -7.56
CA ASP A 69 11.53 8.10 -7.49
C ASP A 69 11.55 8.59 -6.04
N ASP A 70 12.06 9.82 -5.86
CA ASP A 70 12.26 10.39 -4.53
C ASP A 70 11.10 11.30 -4.08
N ILE A 71 10.11 11.53 -4.95
CA ILE A 71 9.00 12.47 -4.73
C ILE A 71 7.67 11.72 -4.76
N ILE A 72 6.88 11.87 -3.69
CA ILE A 72 5.49 11.40 -3.63
C ILE A 72 4.57 12.60 -3.90
N TYR A 73 3.71 12.49 -4.90
CA TYR A 73 2.69 13.49 -5.23
C TYR A 73 1.50 13.44 -4.26
N GLY A 74 1.17 12.25 -3.76
CA GLY A 74 0.09 12.03 -2.81
C GLY A 74 -0.23 10.54 -2.69
N PHE A 75 -1.41 10.25 -2.13
CA PHE A 75 -1.91 8.89 -1.96
C PHE A 75 -3.28 8.76 -2.62
N SER A 76 -3.39 7.96 -3.66
CA SER A 76 -4.65 7.69 -4.37
C SER A 76 -5.23 6.32 -3.99
N HIS A 77 -6.48 6.06 -4.38
CA HIS A 77 -7.29 4.98 -3.84
C HIS A 77 -7.56 3.83 -4.83
N THR A 78 -7.16 3.98 -6.08
CA THR A 78 -7.32 2.96 -7.14
C THR A 78 -6.00 2.74 -7.86
N HIS A 79 -5.58 1.48 -8.02
CA HIS A 79 -4.34 1.14 -8.70
C HIS A 79 -4.47 -0.19 -9.43
N LEU A 80 -3.80 -0.28 -10.58
CA LEU A 80 -3.64 -1.53 -11.32
C LEU A 80 -2.24 -2.10 -11.05
N SER A 81 -2.16 -3.41 -10.78
CA SER A 81 -0.90 -4.10 -10.50
C SER A 81 -0.44 -4.90 -11.71
N GLY A 82 0.74 -4.56 -12.25
CA GLY A 82 1.43 -5.29 -13.32
C GLY A 82 0.94 -4.98 -14.73
N THR A 83 0.24 -3.86 -14.94
CA THR A 83 -0.23 -3.45 -16.26
C THR A 83 0.89 -2.80 -17.07
N GLY A 84 0.77 -2.78 -18.41
CA GLY A 84 1.71 -2.09 -19.30
C GLY A 84 1.20 -0.73 -19.83
N ILE A 85 0.04 -0.29 -19.35
CA ILE A 85 -0.59 0.98 -19.68
C ILE A 85 -1.11 1.57 -18.36
N PRO A 86 -0.83 2.86 -18.08
CA PRO A 86 -1.28 3.53 -16.87
C PRO A 86 -2.78 3.81 -16.91
N ASP A 87 -3.46 3.53 -15.79
CA ASP A 87 -4.84 3.95 -15.50
C ASP A 87 -5.09 3.87 -13.98
N GLY A 88 -6.16 4.50 -13.50
CA GLY A 88 -6.47 4.63 -12.07
C GLY A 88 -5.81 5.86 -11.43
N CYS A 89 -5.18 5.67 -10.27
CA CYS A 89 -4.65 6.75 -9.42
C CYS A 89 -5.75 7.77 -9.03
N ASP A 90 -6.97 7.30 -8.79
CA ASP A 90 -8.13 8.14 -8.53
C ASP A 90 -8.20 8.58 -7.07
N ILE A 91 -8.77 9.77 -6.83
CA ILE A 91 -8.97 10.37 -5.50
C ILE A 91 -7.62 10.53 -4.77
N LEU A 92 -6.79 11.44 -5.29
CA LEU A 92 -5.49 11.77 -4.72
C LEU A 92 -5.63 12.61 -3.45
N PHE A 93 -5.12 12.09 -2.34
CA PHE A 93 -4.99 12.82 -1.09
C PHE A 93 -3.54 13.26 -0.87
N MET A 94 -3.32 14.58 -0.80
CA MET A 94 -2.02 15.16 -0.47
C MET A 94 -2.10 15.89 0.88
N PRO A 95 -1.52 15.33 1.96
CA PRO A 95 -1.44 16.04 3.23
C PRO A 95 -0.48 17.24 3.12
N ALA A 96 -0.92 18.42 3.56
CA ALA A 96 -0.10 19.63 3.59
C ALA A 96 -0.23 20.36 4.94
N ALA A 97 0.90 20.80 5.50
CA ALA A 97 0.94 21.57 6.76
C ALA A 97 0.73 23.08 6.55
N LEU A 98 0.96 23.57 5.33
CA LEU A 98 0.83 24.96 4.92
C LEU A 98 -0.15 25.06 3.75
N SER A 99 -0.51 26.29 3.37
CA SER A 99 -1.34 26.52 2.19
C SER A 99 -0.72 25.84 0.97
N PRO A 100 -1.45 24.96 0.27
CA PRO A 100 -0.92 24.22 -0.86
C PRO A 100 -0.54 25.19 -1.97
N VAL A 101 0.69 25.09 -2.46
CA VAL A 101 1.11 25.75 -3.70
C VAL A 101 0.59 24.87 -4.83
N VAL A 102 -0.58 25.21 -5.36
CA VAL A 102 -1.15 24.52 -6.52
C VAL A 102 -0.50 25.09 -7.77
N GLU A 103 0.58 24.46 -8.24
CA GLU A 103 1.05 24.69 -9.62
C GLU A 103 0.12 23.94 -10.56
N LEU A 104 -0.79 24.68 -11.20
CA LEU A 104 -1.61 24.14 -12.27
C LEU A 104 -0.66 23.74 -13.41
N HIS A 105 -0.45 22.43 -13.59
CA HIS A 105 0.15 21.91 -14.81
C HIS A 105 -0.77 22.30 -15.97
N LYS A 106 -0.43 23.38 -16.68
CA LYS A 106 -1.12 23.80 -17.90
C LYS A 106 -0.85 22.72 -18.95
N SER A 107 -1.80 21.82 -19.15
CA SER A 107 -1.81 20.99 -20.35
C SER A 107 -1.99 21.93 -21.55
N GLY A 108 -0.93 22.10 -22.32
CA GLY A 108 -1.01 22.64 -23.69
C GLY A 108 -1.68 21.67 -24.63
#